data_AF-A0A951LYY0-F1
#
_entry.id   AF-A0A951LYY0-F1
#
_cell.length_a   1.000
_cell.length_b   1.000
_cell.length_c   1.000
_cell.angle_alpha   90.00
_cell.angle_beta   90.00
_cell.angle_gamma   90.00
#
_symmetry.space_group_name_H-M   'P 1'
#
loop_
_entity.id
_entity.type
_entity.pdbx_description
1 polymer ?
#
loop_
_entity_poly.entity_id
_entity_poly.type
_entity_poly.pdbx_seq_one_letter_code
_entity_poly.pdbx_strand_id
1 'polypeptide(L)'
;MKRIRQIHFYLGVFFAPLIVIFALSGALQTFRLQEAPKGSSYTPPAWIVKLADIHKDQRAAHVQGQPRSLPLQWFVVVMSVGLICTSLLGIYMGFKFNYDKRLLLGLIALGFVIPLALLYL
;
A
#
# COMPACT_ATOMS: atom_id res chain seq x y z
N MET A 1 9.52 -22.02 -17.14
CA MET A 1 10.16 -21.42 -15.95
C MET A 1 10.77 -20.03 -16.18
N LYS A 2 11.69 -19.83 -17.14
CA LYS A 2 12.37 -18.53 -17.34
C LYS A 2 11.40 -17.36 -17.64
N ARG A 3 10.44 -17.55 -18.56
CA ARG A 3 9.43 -16.52 -18.91
C ARG A 3 8.52 -16.14 -17.75
N ILE A 4 8.03 -17.12 -16.98
CA ILE A 4 7.16 -16.87 -15.81
C ILE A 4 7.88 -15.99 -14.78
N ARG A 5 9.16 -16.29 -14.49
CA ARG A 5 9.97 -15.48 -13.58
C ARG A 5 10.17 -14.05 -14.10
N GLN A 6 10.39 -13.89 -15.39
CA GLN A 6 10.57 -12.56 -16.00
C GLN A 6 9.27 -11.74 -15.96
N ILE A 7 8.12 -12.38 -16.24
CA ILE A 7 6.80 -11.74 -16.14
C ILE A 7 6.51 -11.35 -14.69
N HIS A 8 6.69 -12.26 -13.73
CA HIS A 8 6.53 -11.98 -12.31
C HIS A 8 7.39 -10.79 -11.87
N PHE A 9 8.65 -10.73 -12.33
CA PHE A 9 9.55 -9.62 -12.03
C PHE A 9 9.03 -8.28 -12.58
N TYR A 10 8.68 -8.20 -13.87
CA TYR A 10 8.19 -6.93 -14.44
C TYR A 10 6.85 -6.49 -13.86
N LEU A 11 5.92 -7.43 -13.64
CA LEU A 11 4.67 -7.14 -12.94
C LEU A 11 4.94 -6.67 -11.51
N GLY A 12 5.86 -7.33 -10.80
CA GLY A 12 6.27 -6.96 -9.46
C GLY A 12 6.82 -5.54 -9.40
N VAL A 13 7.75 -5.18 -10.29
CA VAL A 13 8.32 -3.82 -10.34
C VAL A 13 7.27 -2.77 -10.70
N PHE A 14 6.36 -3.09 -11.62
CA PHE A 14 5.27 -2.21 -12.01
C PHE A 14 4.30 -1.93 -10.86
N PHE A 15 3.85 -2.96 -10.14
CA PHE A 15 2.88 -2.81 -9.04
C PHE A 15 3.52 -2.46 -7.69
N ALA A 16 4.85 -2.58 -7.53
CA ALA A 16 5.50 -2.37 -6.24
C ALA A 16 5.20 -1.02 -5.56
N PRO A 17 5.18 0.13 -6.26
CA PRO A 17 4.83 1.42 -5.64
C PRO A 17 3.42 1.39 -5.03
N LEU A 18 2.46 0.81 -5.75
CA LEU A 18 1.08 0.65 -5.30
C LEU A 18 0.97 -0.32 -4.12
N ILE A 19 1.68 -1.45 -4.17
CA ILE A 19 1.69 -2.44 -3.10
C ILE A 19 2.25 -1.84 -1.80
N VAL A 20 3.30 -1.00 -1.89
CA VAL A 20 3.86 -0.32 -0.71
C VAL A 20 2.86 0.68 -0.13
N ILE A 21 2.23 1.52 -0.96
CA ILE A 21 1.19 2.45 -0.50
C ILE A 21 0.03 1.67 0.11
N PHE A 22 -0.40 0.58 -0.53
CA PHE A 22 -1.48 -0.29 -0.07
C PHE A 22 -1.23 -0.92 1.29
N ALA A 23 -0.04 -1.47 1.48
CA ALA A 23 0.35 -2.08 2.74
C ALA A 23 0.41 -1.04 3.87
N LEU A 24 0.88 0.17 3.58
CA LEU A 24 1.00 1.26 4.55
C LEU A 24 -0.37 1.81 4.97
N SER A 25 -1.21 2.19 4.00
CA SER A 25 -2.56 2.69 4.27
C SER A 25 -3.43 1.66 4.98
N GLY A 26 -3.37 0.38 4.56
CA GLY A 26 -4.09 -0.71 5.20
C GLY A 26 -3.65 -0.94 6.64
N ALA A 27 -2.34 -0.88 6.92
CA ALA A 27 -1.82 -0.95 8.28
C ALA A 27 -2.35 0.20 9.15
N LEU A 28 -2.27 1.45 8.68
CA LEU A 28 -2.80 2.62 9.40
C LEU A 28 -4.32 2.51 9.66
N GLN A 29 -5.06 1.99 8.68
CA GLN A 29 -6.51 1.82 8.76
C GLN A 29 -6.93 0.84 9.85
N THR A 30 -6.19 -0.25 10.06
CA THR A 30 -6.50 -1.23 11.14
C THR A 30 -6.43 -0.65 12.54
N PHE A 31 -5.65 0.40 12.75
CA PHE A 31 -5.60 1.13 14.03
C PHE A 31 -6.63 2.25 14.14
N ARG A 32 -7.34 2.58 13.04
CA ARG A 32 -8.33 3.68 12.97
C ARG A 32 -7.75 5.04 13.38
N LEU A 33 -6.48 5.29 13.06
CA LEU A 33 -5.80 6.55 13.38
C LEU A 33 -6.43 7.77 12.67
N GLN A 34 -7.19 7.51 11.60
CA GLN A 34 -7.94 8.51 10.84
C GLN A 34 -9.30 8.89 11.42
N GLU A 35 -9.77 8.21 12.48
CA GLU A 35 -11.08 8.49 13.09
C GLU A 35 -10.91 9.12 14.47
N ALA A 36 -11.49 10.30 14.70
CA ALA A 36 -11.54 10.89 16.04
C ALA A 36 -12.50 10.09 16.94
N PRO A 37 -12.06 9.51 18.07
CA PRO A 37 -12.96 8.88 19.02
C PRO A 37 -14.02 9.87 19.52
N LYS A 38 -15.30 9.46 19.56
CA LYS A 38 -16.41 10.28 20.11
C LYS A 38 -16.05 10.71 21.54
N GLY A 39 -16.03 12.04 21.78
CA GLY A 39 -15.73 12.63 23.09
C GLY A 39 -14.25 12.94 23.36
N SER A 40 -13.35 12.73 22.40
CA SER A 40 -11.93 13.08 22.55
C SER A 40 -11.59 14.40 21.85
N SER A 41 -10.67 15.18 22.42
CA SER A 41 -10.07 16.37 21.80
C SER A 41 -9.00 16.01 20.74
N TYR A 42 -8.92 14.73 20.34
CA TYR A 42 -7.93 14.26 19.39
C TYR A 42 -8.34 14.65 17.96
N THR A 43 -7.61 15.59 17.39
CA THR A 43 -7.71 15.95 15.97
C THR A 43 -6.68 15.12 15.18
N PRO A 44 -7.11 14.15 14.35
CA PRO A 44 -6.17 13.36 13.57
C PRO A 44 -5.40 14.25 12.58
N PRO A 45 -4.06 14.09 12.48
CA PRO A 45 -3.26 14.81 11.49
C PRO A 45 -3.77 14.56 10.07
N ALA A 46 -3.88 15.62 9.26
CA ALA A 46 -4.44 15.55 7.92
C ALA A 46 -3.72 14.56 6.98
N TRP A 47 -2.43 14.30 7.19
CA TRP A 47 -1.67 13.33 6.41
C TRP A 47 -2.05 11.88 6.72
N ILE A 48 -2.41 11.55 7.97
CA ILE A 48 -2.87 10.21 8.37
C ILE A 48 -4.23 9.92 7.75
N VAL A 49 -5.13 10.90 7.80
CA VAL A 49 -6.48 10.81 7.20
C VAL A 49 -6.36 10.53 5.71
N LYS A 50 -5.58 11.36 4.99
CA LYS A 50 -5.36 11.16 3.54
C LYS A 50 -4.76 9.81 3.20
N LEU A 51 -3.77 9.32 3.96
CA LEU A 51 -3.15 8.03 3.68
C LEU A 51 -4.10 6.85 3.94
N ALA A 52 -4.87 6.89 5.03
CA ALA A 52 -5.79 5.82 5.37
C ALA A 52 -7.04 5.79 4.45
N ASP A 53 -7.50 6.95 3.98
CA ASP A 53 -8.68 7.07 3.13
C ASP A 53 -8.46 6.53 1.71
N ILE A 54 -7.23 6.53 1.19
CA ILE A 54 -6.88 5.92 -0.12
C ILE A 54 -7.37 4.46 -0.23
N HIS A 55 -7.55 3.76 0.91
CA HIS A 55 -7.99 2.35 0.97
C HIS A 55 -9.43 2.14 1.42
N LYS A 56 -10.22 3.21 1.60
CA LYS A 56 -11.54 3.14 2.24
C LYS A 56 -12.74 3.43 1.33
N ASP A 57 -12.56 3.91 0.10
CA ASP A 57 -13.69 4.27 -0.79
C ASP A 57 -14.42 3.08 -1.44
N GLN A 58 -14.86 2.13 -0.63
CA GLN A 58 -15.99 1.25 -0.95
C GLN A 58 -17.00 1.35 0.19
N ARG A 59 -18.15 1.97 -0.11
CA ARG A 59 -19.24 2.28 0.84
C ARG A 59 -19.77 1.01 1.51
N ALA A 60 -19.15 0.57 2.59
CA ALA A 60 -19.74 -0.31 3.57
C ALA A 60 -20.23 0.55 4.74
N ALA A 61 -21.53 0.50 5.01
CA ALA A 61 -22.17 1.24 6.08
C ALA A 61 -21.35 1.12 7.38
N HIS A 62 -20.86 2.26 7.87
CA HIS A 62 -20.14 2.37 9.14
C HIS A 62 -21.06 1.93 10.28
N VAL A 63 -21.00 0.66 10.68
CA VAL A 63 -21.48 0.25 12.00
C VAL A 63 -20.42 0.71 13.00
N GLN A 64 -20.59 1.95 13.48
CA GLN A 64 -19.75 2.54 14.53
C GLN A 64 -19.89 1.69 15.81
N GLY A 65 -18.87 0.91 16.17
CA GLY A 65 -18.82 0.21 17.45
C GLY A 65 -18.26 -1.20 17.47
N GLN A 66 -17.78 -1.75 16.33
CA GLN A 66 -17.22 -3.10 16.36
C GLN A 66 -15.93 -3.17 17.21
N PRO A 67 -15.80 -4.18 18.10
CA PRO A 67 -14.64 -4.34 18.97
C PRO A 67 -13.36 -4.60 18.16
N ARG A 68 -12.24 -4.03 18.62
CA ARG A 68 -10.92 -4.26 18.03
C ARG A 68 -10.47 -5.69 18.33
N SER A 69 -10.28 -6.51 17.31
CA SER A 69 -9.60 -7.81 17.47
C SER A 69 -8.08 -7.59 17.43
N LEU A 70 -7.48 -7.51 18.62
CA LEU A 70 -6.01 -7.36 18.77
C LEU A 70 -5.20 -8.38 17.94
N PRO A 71 -5.60 -9.67 17.82
CA PRO A 71 -4.85 -10.62 17.00
C PRO A 71 -4.83 -10.26 15.51
N LEU A 72 -5.95 -9.75 15.00
CA LEU A 72 -6.07 -9.36 13.59
C LEU A 72 -5.21 -8.13 13.28
N GLN A 73 -5.16 -7.16 14.19
CA GLN A 73 -4.31 -5.96 14.03
C GLN A 73 -2.83 -6.33 13.91
N TRP A 74 -2.33 -7.17 14.83
CA TRP A 74 -0.95 -7.64 14.77
C TRP A 74 -0.66 -8.46 13.52
N PHE A 75 -1.60 -9.33 13.13
CA PHE A 75 -1.48 -10.10 11.90
C PHE A 75 -1.34 -9.19 10.67
N VAL A 76 -2.21 -8.16 10.54
CA VAL A 76 -2.15 -7.23 9.41
C VAL A 76 -0.85 -6.42 9.42
N VAL A 77 -0.36 -5.98 10.59
CA VAL A 77 0.92 -5.27 10.67
C VAL A 77 2.08 -6.14 10.19
N VAL A 78 2.18 -7.38 10.67
CA VAL A 78 3.23 -8.31 10.25
C VAL A 78 3.13 -8.59 8.75
N MET A 79 1.91 -8.80 8.23
CA MET A 79 1.66 -9.00 6.81
C MET A 79 2.09 -7.77 5.98
N SER A 80 1.72 -6.56 6.39
CA SER A 80 2.11 -5.31 5.71
C SER A 80 3.62 -5.13 5.70
N VAL A 81 4.31 -5.39 6.83
CA VAL A 81 5.77 -5.35 6.89
C VAL A 81 6.39 -6.36 5.93
N GLY A 82 5.90 -7.61 5.93
CA GLY A 82 6.38 -8.63 5.00
C GLY A 82 6.17 -8.24 3.52
N LEU A 83 5.01 -7.68 3.20
CA LEU A 83 4.67 -7.26 1.84
C LEU A 83 5.50 -6.07 1.36
N ILE A 84 5.77 -5.09 2.24
CA ILE A 84 6.66 -3.96 1.95
C ILE A 84 8.09 -4.46 1.74
N CYS A 85 8.62 -5.27 2.66
CA CYS A 85 9.97 -5.80 2.58
C CYS A 85 10.20 -6.62 1.29
N THR A 86 9.27 -7.49 0.94
CA THR A 86 9.36 -8.31 -0.28
C THR A 86 9.28 -7.47 -1.55
N SER A 87 8.42 -6.44 -1.57
CA SER A 87 8.30 -5.51 -2.71
C SER A 87 9.57 -4.68 -2.89
N LEU A 88 10.11 -4.12 -1.80
CA LEU A 88 11.37 -3.36 -1.82
C LEU A 88 12.56 -4.23 -2.23
N LEU A 89 12.61 -5.48 -1.76
CA LEU A 89 13.64 -6.43 -2.16
C LEU A 89 13.54 -6.78 -3.65
N GLY A 90 12.32 -6.93 -4.18
CA GLY A 90 12.08 -7.12 -5.62
C GLY A 90 12.59 -5.96 -6.46
N ILE A 91 12.31 -4.72 -6.04
CA ILE A 91 12.85 -3.52 -6.68
C ILE A 91 14.39 -3.49 -6.59
N TYR A 92 14.95 -3.74 -5.41
CA TYR A 92 16.40 -3.75 -5.19
C TYR A 92 17.11 -4.76 -6.09
N MET A 93 16.64 -6.01 -6.11
CA MET A 93 17.16 -7.05 -7.00
C MET A 93 17.01 -6.65 -8.47
N GLY A 94 15.93 -5.97 -8.81
CA GLY A 94 15.71 -5.40 -10.13
C GLY A 94 16.85 -4.48 -10.56
N PHE A 95 17.13 -3.44 -9.79
CA PHE A 95 18.20 -2.49 -10.09
C PHE A 95 19.61 -3.07 -10.01
N LYS A 96 19.82 -4.08 -9.14
CA LYS A 96 21.12 -4.73 -8.98
C LYS A 96 21.47 -5.67 -10.11
N PHE A 97 20.51 -6.48 -10.58
CA PHE A 97 20.78 -7.58 -11.51
C PHE A 97 20.31 -7.34 -12.95
N ASN A 98 19.48 -6.32 -13.23
CA ASN A 98 19.08 -6.00 -14.60
C ASN A 98 19.91 -4.86 -15.18
N TYR A 99 20.27 -5.02 -16.45
CA TYR A 99 21.06 -4.02 -17.19
C TYR A 99 20.23 -2.81 -17.63
N ASP A 100 18.94 -3.00 -17.93
CA ASP A 100 18.06 -1.94 -18.44
C ASP A 100 17.36 -1.13 -17.34
N LYS A 101 18.14 -0.35 -16.58
CA LYS A 101 17.64 0.51 -15.48
C LYS A 101 16.56 1.50 -15.92
N ARG A 102 16.60 1.94 -17.19
CA ARG A 102 15.60 2.84 -17.79
C ARG A 102 14.21 2.20 -17.87
N LEU A 103 14.15 0.92 -18.25
CA LEU A 103 12.89 0.17 -18.31
C LEU A 103 12.30 0.02 -16.90
N LEU A 104 13.14 -0.31 -15.91
CA LEU A 104 12.69 -0.42 -14.51
C LEU A 104 12.15 0.88 -13.96
N LEU A 105 12.85 1.99 -14.22
CA LEU A 105 12.42 3.31 -13.80
C LEU A 105 11.12 3.71 -14.51
N GLY A 106 10.98 3.37 -15.79
CA GLY A 106 9.74 3.53 -16.56
C GLY A 106 8.58 2.74 -15.96
N LEU A 107 8.77 1.47 -15.57
CA LEU A 107 7.74 0.65 -14.93
C LEU A 107 7.33 1.20 -13.57
N ILE A 108 8.28 1.62 -12.73
CA ILE A 108 8.01 2.24 -11.43
C ILE A 108 7.23 3.55 -11.61
N ALA A 109 7.66 4.39 -12.55
CA ALA A 109 6.97 5.64 -12.85
C ALA A 109 5.55 5.38 -13.37
N LEU A 110 5.37 4.43 -14.29
CA LEU A 110 4.06 4.06 -14.82
C LEU A 110 3.13 3.56 -13.70
N GLY A 111 3.65 2.73 -12.80
CA GLY A 111 2.91 2.20 -11.65
C GLY A 111 2.42 3.27 -10.68
N PHE A 112 3.12 4.40 -10.59
CA PHE A 112 2.72 5.55 -9.79
C PHE A 112 1.80 6.51 -10.55
N VAL A 113 2.09 6.77 -11.83
CA VAL A 113 1.38 7.75 -12.66
C VAL A 113 0.00 7.27 -13.08
N ILE A 114 -0.18 5.99 -13.45
CA ILE A 114 -1.49 5.47 -13.88
C ILE A 114 -2.58 5.69 -12.82
N PRO A 115 -2.39 5.28 -11.55
CA PRO A 115 -3.38 5.52 -10.50
C PRO A 115 -3.69 7.01 -10.32
N LEU A 116 -2.67 7.87 -10.37
CA LEU A 116 -2.87 9.32 -10.24
C LEU A 116 -3.65 9.89 -11.43
N ALA A 117 -3.40 9.41 -12.65
CA ALA A 117 -4.14 9.82 -13.83
C ALA A 117 -5.62 9.39 -13.74
N LEU A 118 -5.87 8.18 -13.22
CA LEU A 118 -7.23 7.68 -12.99
C LEU A 118 -8.01 8.50 -11.96
N LEU A 119 -7.35 9.24 -11.06
CA LEU A 119 -8.06 10.14 -10.12
C LEU A 119 -8.66 11.37 -10.81
N TYR A 120 -8.20 11.73 -12.01
CA TYR A 120 -8.68 12.89 -12.76
C TYR A 120 -9.59 12.52 -13.95
N LEU A 121 -9.89 11.24 -14.12
CA LEU A 121 -10.82 10.71 -15.13
C LEU A 121 -12.22 10.55 -14.52
#